data_AF-A0AAI9V2P1-F1
#
_entry.id   AF-A0AAI9V2P1-F1
#
_cell.length_a   1.000
_cell.length_b   1.000
_cell.length_c   1.000
_cell.angle_alpha   90.00
_cell.angle_beta   90.00
_cell.angle_gamma   90.00
#
_symmetry.space_group_name_H-M   'P 1'
#
loop_
_entity.id
_entity.type
_entity.pdbx_description
1 polymer ?
#
loop_
_entity_poly.entity_id
_entity_poly.type
_entity_poly.pdbx_seq_one_letter_code
_entity_poly.pdbx_strand_id
1 'polypeptide(L)'
;MPPRLNTGPDGTLNLPHLRHDHSHNPPLSATTCDSNISDYIGSGTSSPGLSPGLDQRLAEFDALRSADDDYFKHDYDDQDDEMDSQRPPLLRNHNSRSGQPLLNAKDDEDDDHRGRSYSTRSRGASPLLTPSRPAFSRGSTMRAHSPSTITANARRKYIIAAFVLLISLVSFVIQTELSAYIQQELHWDKAYCMLYLTHGSWVMLWPVQLLFLRFNKRKVSWASFWRRHTELLHTTAVMVQRQDLDYARPSPQPRVSPWTYIVKTTAFVTSALTIGGLSWYVAVNLTTPSDLTAIYNCSAFFAYVFSVPLLKEPLRLDKSLAVIVAIAGVLIVAYGDTSPGEDDAAHQQAAGNRVTGNLIIGVGSVLYGLYEVLYKRYACPPEGCSPNRGMIFANTFGSCIGLFTLTVLWIPLPILHWTGIEKFDLPTGYTAWMLFCSVVMNATFAGSFLVLISLTSPVLSSVASLLTIFIVAITDWLRTGEPLSAAALIGGVMIMIAFGMLSWSTWREMTEAEAHKAVDLTDSGDDSERERED
;
A
#
# COMPACT_ATOMS: atom_id res chain seq x y z
N MET A 1 33.05 -47.03 -30.78
CA MET A 1 34.34 -47.73 -30.53
C MET A 1 35.27 -46.78 -29.78
N PRO A 2 35.90 -47.20 -28.67
CA PRO A 2 36.67 -46.34 -27.78
C PRO A 2 38.11 -46.13 -28.26
N PRO A 3 38.81 -45.05 -27.85
CA PRO A 3 40.24 -44.92 -28.14
C PRO A 3 41.06 -45.89 -27.27
N ARG A 4 41.92 -46.64 -27.97
CA ARG A 4 42.76 -47.72 -27.48
C ARG A 4 43.96 -47.21 -26.68
N LEU A 5 44.26 -47.90 -25.58
CA LEU A 5 45.48 -47.78 -24.78
C LEU A 5 46.66 -48.37 -25.57
N ASN A 6 47.76 -47.61 -25.71
CA ASN A 6 49.02 -48.12 -26.25
C ASN A 6 49.87 -48.70 -25.12
N THR A 7 50.16 -50.01 -25.21
CA THR A 7 51.05 -50.76 -24.33
C THR A 7 52.49 -50.67 -24.84
N GLY A 8 53.44 -50.44 -23.93
CA GLY A 8 54.88 -50.50 -24.22
C GLY A 8 55.42 -51.93 -24.38
N PRO A 9 56.69 -52.09 -24.78
CA PRO A 9 57.27 -53.35 -25.27
C PRO A 9 57.35 -54.49 -24.24
N ASP A 10 57.10 -54.19 -22.95
CA ASP A 10 57.22 -55.15 -21.84
C ASP A 10 55.86 -55.55 -21.25
N GLY A 11 54.75 -55.20 -21.92
CA GLY A 11 53.40 -55.64 -21.56
C GLY A 11 52.77 -54.95 -20.33
N THR A 12 53.35 -53.87 -19.83
CA THR A 12 52.87 -53.15 -18.64
C THR A 12 52.22 -51.79 -18.98
N LEU A 13 51.08 -51.51 -18.33
CA LEU A 13 50.31 -50.26 -18.43
C LEU A 13 50.84 -49.24 -17.41
N ASN A 14 51.27 -48.06 -17.87
CA ASN A 14 51.72 -46.96 -17.01
C ASN A 14 50.52 -46.12 -16.50
N LEU A 15 50.21 -46.23 -15.21
CA LEU A 15 49.30 -45.36 -14.46
C LEU A 15 50.12 -44.64 -13.36
N PRO A 16 50.09 -43.30 -13.25
CA PRO A 16 50.72 -42.62 -12.12
C PRO A 16 49.84 -42.66 -10.85
N HIS A 17 50.26 -43.52 -9.92
CA HIS A 17 50.23 -43.49 -8.44
C HIS A 17 49.34 -42.43 -7.71
N LEU A 18 48.38 -42.83 -6.85
CA LEU A 18 48.48 -43.34 -5.45
C LEU A 18 48.84 -42.25 -4.42
N ARG A 19 48.14 -42.08 -3.29
CA ARG A 19 48.11 -43.06 -2.19
C ARG A 19 46.95 -42.85 -1.18
N HIS A 20 46.41 -43.99 -0.72
CA HIS A 20 45.49 -44.22 0.41
C HIS A 20 46.25 -44.41 1.73
N ASP A 21 45.56 -44.28 2.86
CA ASP A 21 45.54 -45.26 3.99
C ASP A 21 44.25 -45.03 4.82
N HIS A 22 43.29 -45.97 4.84
CA HIS A 22 42.93 -46.93 5.93
C HIS A 22 42.47 -46.26 7.25
N SER A 23 41.39 -46.62 7.97
CA SER A 23 40.39 -47.72 7.96
C SER A 23 39.30 -47.44 9.04
N HIS A 24 38.16 -48.15 8.96
CA HIS A 24 37.13 -48.42 10.00
C HIS A 24 36.21 -47.32 10.60
N ASN A 25 34.90 -47.60 10.54
CA ASN A 25 33.75 -47.02 11.29
C ASN A 25 33.27 -48.04 12.36
N PRO A 26 32.34 -47.76 13.31
CA PRO A 26 31.72 -46.52 13.87
C PRO A 26 31.68 -46.59 15.45
N PRO A 27 30.69 -46.11 16.28
CA PRO A 27 29.64 -45.07 16.20
C PRO A 27 29.53 -44.13 17.46
N LEU A 28 28.52 -43.22 17.44
CA LEU A 28 27.72 -42.64 18.57
C LEU A 28 28.22 -41.46 19.47
N SER A 29 27.30 -40.47 19.56
CA SER A 29 26.84 -39.76 20.77
C SER A 29 27.54 -38.48 21.29
N ALA A 30 26.82 -37.37 21.08
CA ALA A 30 26.37 -36.33 22.04
C ALA A 30 27.33 -35.58 22.99
N THR A 31 26.90 -34.34 23.30
CA THR A 31 27.30 -33.45 24.42
C THR A 31 28.72 -32.87 24.31
N THR A 32 29.01 -31.59 24.59
CA THR A 32 28.32 -30.56 25.38
C THR A 32 28.93 -29.19 25.04
N CYS A 33 28.16 -28.15 25.31
CA CYS A 33 28.63 -26.77 25.35
C CYS A 33 29.75 -26.61 26.39
N ASP A 34 30.74 -25.77 26.10
CA ASP A 34 31.25 -24.85 27.13
C ASP A 34 31.79 -23.58 26.49
N SER A 35 31.20 -22.49 26.97
CA SER A 35 31.52 -21.10 26.69
C SER A 35 32.87 -20.71 27.29
N ASN A 36 33.66 -19.93 26.56
CA ASN A 36 34.59 -19.01 27.21
C ASN A 36 34.58 -17.65 26.52
N ILE A 37 34.24 -16.64 27.32
CA ILE A 37 34.16 -15.23 27.01
C ILE A 37 35.36 -14.55 27.66
N SER A 38 36.40 -14.30 26.88
CA SER A 38 37.44 -13.32 27.21
C SER A 38 38.51 -13.39 26.12
N ASP A 39 38.56 -12.31 25.34
CA ASP A 39 39.68 -11.81 24.53
C ASP A 39 39.20 -11.46 23.12
N TYR A 40 38.87 -10.18 22.91
CA TYR A 40 39.43 -9.39 21.82
C TYR A 40 38.91 -7.95 21.91
N ILE A 41 39.68 -7.08 22.58
CA ILE A 41 39.65 -5.64 22.35
C ILE A 41 40.75 -5.33 21.34
N GLY A 42 40.35 -4.78 20.18
CA GLY A 42 41.19 -3.91 19.38
C GLY A 42 41.90 -4.54 18.18
N SER A 43 41.36 -4.32 16.98
CA SER A 43 42.05 -3.66 15.86
C SER A 43 41.19 -3.75 14.61
N GLY A 44 40.92 -2.59 14.00
CA GLY A 44 40.14 -2.50 12.79
C GLY A 44 40.86 -3.12 11.60
N THR A 45 40.15 -3.97 10.86
CA THR A 45 40.31 -4.11 9.42
C THR A 45 38.95 -4.42 8.81
N SER A 46 38.61 -3.64 7.79
CA SER A 46 37.44 -3.78 6.93
C SER A 46 37.46 -5.10 6.17
N SER A 47 36.39 -5.89 6.27
CA SER A 47 36.05 -6.94 5.30
C SER A 47 34.52 -7.08 5.19
N PRO A 48 34.00 -7.37 3.97
CA PRO A 48 32.59 -7.28 3.66
C PRO A 48 31.83 -8.54 4.07
N GLY A 49 30.68 -8.37 4.72
CA GLY A 49 29.77 -9.46 5.07
C GLY A 49 29.70 -9.74 6.57
N LEU A 50 29.19 -8.80 7.36
CA LEU A 50 28.67 -9.10 8.69
C LEU A 50 27.20 -8.73 8.78
N SER A 51 26.41 -9.67 9.29
CA SER A 51 25.05 -9.43 9.76
C SER A 51 25.02 -8.19 10.65
N PRO A 52 23.97 -7.35 10.58
CA PRO A 52 23.92 -6.11 11.34
C PRO A 52 24.10 -6.41 12.84
N GLY A 53 25.06 -5.71 13.46
CA GLY A 53 25.39 -5.84 14.88
C GLY A 53 24.17 -5.55 15.76
N LEU A 54 24.19 -6.04 17.00
CA LEU A 54 23.07 -5.91 17.93
C LEU A 54 22.61 -4.46 18.10
N ASP A 55 23.56 -3.51 18.14
CA ASP A 55 23.27 -2.08 18.26
C ASP A 55 22.57 -1.51 17.02
N GLN A 56 22.92 -1.98 15.83
CA GLN A 56 22.24 -1.62 14.60
C GLN A 56 20.83 -2.22 14.55
N ARG A 57 20.65 -3.45 15.01
CA ARG A 57 19.32 -4.07 15.13
C ARG A 57 18.45 -3.39 16.18
N LEU A 58 19.04 -2.94 17.29
CA LEU A 58 18.34 -2.18 18.33
C LEU A 58 17.97 -0.79 17.83
N ALA A 59 18.87 -0.10 17.13
CA ALA A 59 18.58 1.18 16.50
C ALA A 59 17.51 1.06 15.40
N GLU A 60 17.53 -0.02 14.60
CA GLU A 60 16.47 -0.34 13.63
C GLU A 60 15.15 -0.66 14.33
N PHE A 61 15.18 -1.37 15.45
CA PHE A 61 13.98 -1.69 16.24
C PHE A 61 13.37 -0.43 16.87
N ASP A 62 14.21 0.47 17.39
CA ASP A 62 13.78 1.76 17.91
C ASP A 62 13.32 2.72 16.80
N ALA A 63 13.90 2.64 15.60
CA ALA A 63 13.40 3.34 14.42
C ALA A 63 12.02 2.81 13.97
N LEU A 64 11.82 1.48 13.97
CA LEU A 64 10.52 0.86 13.69
C LEU A 64 9.45 1.28 14.72
N ARG A 65 9.85 1.40 16.00
CA ARG A 65 8.99 1.84 17.11
C ARG A 65 8.68 3.34 17.04
N SER A 66 9.65 4.18 16.74
CA SER A 66 9.48 5.65 16.65
C SER A 66 8.79 6.10 15.37
N ALA A 67 8.85 5.32 14.27
CA ALA A 67 8.03 5.55 13.07
C ALA A 67 6.51 5.43 13.34
N ASP A 68 6.12 4.77 14.44
CA ASP A 68 4.72 4.75 14.94
C ASP A 68 4.30 6.10 15.57
N ASP A 69 5.28 6.91 15.97
CA ASP A 69 5.09 8.24 16.53
C ASP A 69 5.24 9.37 15.49
N ASP A 70 5.70 9.09 14.26
CA ASP A 70 5.66 10.07 13.15
C ASP A 70 4.23 10.49 12.77
N TYR A 71 3.21 9.72 13.17
CA TYR A 71 1.81 10.12 13.12
C TYR A 71 1.51 11.35 14.01
N PHE A 72 2.36 11.63 15.02
CA PHE A 72 2.21 12.70 16.01
C PHE A 72 3.46 13.57 16.22
N LYS A 73 4.57 13.32 15.52
CA LYS A 73 5.86 14.00 15.76
C LYS A 73 6.00 15.36 15.06
N HIS A 74 5.14 15.66 14.10
CA HIS A 74 5.02 17.02 13.56
C HIS A 74 4.12 17.85 14.48
N ASP A 75 4.76 18.60 15.40
CA ASP A 75 4.32 19.85 16.05
C ASP A 75 4.95 20.07 17.45
N TYR A 76 5.86 19.20 17.91
CA TYR A 76 6.57 19.41 19.19
C TYR A 76 7.64 20.52 19.17
N ASP A 77 7.64 21.41 18.18
CA ASP A 77 8.54 22.57 18.14
C ASP A 77 7.81 23.92 18.18
N ASP A 78 6.49 23.96 18.39
CA ASP A 78 5.78 25.21 18.65
C ASP A 78 4.95 25.15 19.93
N GLN A 79 5.50 25.81 20.96
CA GLN A 79 4.88 26.30 22.20
C GLN A 79 4.46 25.26 23.24
N ASP A 80 5.39 24.98 24.15
CA ASP A 80 5.09 24.80 25.58
C ASP A 80 6.31 25.27 26.40
N ASP A 81 6.56 26.59 26.39
CA ASP A 81 7.25 27.20 27.51
C ASP A 81 6.25 27.23 28.67
N GLU A 82 6.50 26.44 29.71
CA GLU A 82 5.90 26.60 31.04
C GLU A 82 6.22 28.02 31.53
N MET A 83 5.37 29.00 31.19
CA MET A 83 5.48 30.33 31.74
C MET A 83 4.92 30.33 33.16
N ASP A 84 5.87 30.25 34.08
CA ASP A 84 5.75 30.47 35.50
C ASP A 84 4.80 31.63 35.83
N SER A 85 3.93 31.37 36.79
CA SER A 85 2.96 32.31 37.32
C SER A 85 3.63 33.50 38.02
N GLN A 86 3.82 34.62 37.31
CA GLN A 86 4.01 35.95 37.90
C GLN A 86 3.77 37.07 36.87
N ARG A 87 2.54 37.58 36.81
CA ARG A 87 2.23 38.84 36.10
C ARG A 87 2.62 40.04 36.98
N PRO A 88 3.45 40.99 36.52
CA PRO A 88 3.58 42.30 37.16
C PRO A 88 2.34 43.17 36.82
N PRO A 89 1.88 44.04 37.74
CA PRO A 89 0.69 44.84 37.52
C PRO A 89 0.98 46.00 36.54
N LEU A 90 0.22 46.06 35.45
CA LEU A 90 0.21 47.23 34.57
C LEU A 90 -0.49 48.40 35.27
N LEU A 91 0.29 49.46 35.51
CA LEU A 91 -0.18 50.76 35.98
C LEU A 91 -1.15 51.37 34.96
N ARG A 92 -2.40 51.47 35.41
CA ARG A 92 -3.52 52.13 34.74
C ARG A 92 -3.41 53.64 34.94
N ASN A 93 -2.96 54.38 33.94
CA ASN A 93 -3.16 55.83 33.91
C ASN A 93 -4.41 56.19 33.11
N HIS A 94 -5.32 56.81 33.84
CA HIS A 94 -6.55 57.44 33.38
C HIS A 94 -6.22 58.76 32.66
N ASN A 95 -7.09 59.17 31.73
CA ASN A 95 -7.19 60.49 31.08
C ASN A 95 -6.45 60.67 29.75
N SER A 96 -7.17 60.53 28.63
CA SER A 96 -7.73 61.71 27.93
C SER A 96 -8.50 61.32 26.67
N ARG A 97 -9.49 62.14 26.37
CA ARG A 97 -10.59 61.95 25.41
C ARG A 97 -10.19 62.14 23.94
N SER A 98 -10.88 61.37 23.09
CA SER A 98 -11.50 61.72 21.79
C SER A 98 -10.75 62.55 20.74
N GLY A 99 -10.49 61.89 19.59
CA GLY A 99 -11.08 62.21 18.29
C GLY A 99 -10.94 63.61 17.69
N GLN A 100 -10.12 63.76 16.65
CA GLN A 100 -10.51 64.00 15.24
C GLN A 100 -9.26 64.36 14.39
N PRO A 101 -9.28 64.15 13.06
CA PRO A 101 -8.16 64.43 12.16
C PRO A 101 -8.39 65.73 11.34
N LEU A 102 -7.40 66.61 11.18
CA LEU A 102 -7.48 67.68 10.19
C LEU A 102 -6.11 68.07 9.59
N LEU A 103 -6.15 68.25 8.27
CA LEU A 103 -5.16 68.79 7.33
C LEU A 103 -4.89 70.29 7.52
N ASN A 104 -3.66 70.71 7.15
CA ASN A 104 -3.23 71.90 6.37
C ASN A 104 -1.83 72.32 6.90
N ALA A 105 -0.75 72.30 6.12
CA ALA A 105 -0.40 73.04 4.89
C ALA A 105 -0.13 74.54 5.14
N LYS A 106 1.07 74.95 4.69
CA LYS A 106 1.57 76.33 4.47
C LYS A 106 2.02 77.09 5.71
N ASP A 107 3.00 77.97 5.68
CA ASP A 107 4.02 78.47 4.74
C ASP A 107 4.90 79.36 5.68
N ASP A 108 6.23 79.30 5.58
CA ASP A 108 7.09 80.44 5.19
C ASP A 108 7.79 81.16 6.36
N GLU A 109 9.08 81.44 6.12
CA GLU A 109 9.87 82.61 6.57
C GLU A 109 10.12 82.77 8.09
N ASP A 110 11.26 83.22 8.61
CA ASP A 110 12.55 83.64 8.09
C ASP A 110 13.49 83.83 9.30
N ASP A 111 14.76 84.03 8.99
CA ASP A 111 15.75 84.82 9.73
C ASP A 111 16.44 84.26 11.00
N ASP A 112 17.66 83.78 10.74
CA ASP A 112 18.91 84.44 11.15
C ASP A 112 19.01 84.95 12.59
N HIS A 113 19.85 84.27 13.40
CA HIS A 113 20.87 84.97 14.18
C HIS A 113 22.15 84.15 14.40
N ARG A 114 23.24 84.87 14.16
CA ARG A 114 24.66 84.50 14.19
C ARG A 114 25.18 84.18 15.60
N GLY A 115 26.09 83.22 15.67
CA GLY A 115 27.48 83.53 16.05
C GLY A 115 28.04 83.00 17.38
N ARG A 116 29.23 82.37 17.24
CA ARG A 116 30.33 82.16 18.22
C ARG A 116 30.12 81.10 19.32
N SER A 117 31.11 80.38 19.82
CA SER A 117 32.50 80.01 19.47
C SER A 117 33.00 79.12 20.63
N TYR A 118 33.72 78.04 20.33
CA TYR A 118 34.71 77.34 21.16
C TYR A 118 34.42 76.94 22.62
N SER A 119 34.38 75.63 22.88
CA SER A 119 35.13 75.02 24.00
C SER A 119 35.19 73.50 23.84
N THR A 120 36.42 73.01 23.72
CA THR A 120 36.84 71.61 23.86
C THR A 120 36.66 71.13 25.31
N ARG A 121 35.95 70.03 25.53
CA ARG A 121 36.21 69.16 26.68
C ARG A 121 35.87 67.70 26.39
N SER A 122 36.84 66.89 26.74
CA SER A 122 36.99 65.45 26.58
C SER A 122 36.05 64.60 27.44
N ARG A 123 35.86 63.36 26.97
CA ARG A 123 35.48 62.11 27.67
C ARG A 123 34.01 61.90 28.03
N GLY A 124 33.47 60.82 27.48
CA GLY A 124 32.24 60.18 27.95
C GLY A 124 31.67 59.24 26.90
N ALA A 125 32.24 58.03 26.80
CA ALA A 125 31.71 56.97 25.95
C ALA A 125 30.26 56.63 26.34
N SER A 126 29.38 56.54 25.36
CA SER A 126 28.11 55.83 25.45
C SER A 126 27.70 55.41 24.03
N PRO A 127 27.82 54.12 23.67
CA PRO A 127 27.35 53.64 22.39
C PRO A 127 25.82 53.55 22.43
N LEU A 128 25.19 54.21 21.45
CA LEU A 128 23.78 54.05 21.11
C LEU A 128 23.52 52.57 20.78
N LEU A 129 22.73 51.91 21.63
CA LEU A 129 22.12 50.62 21.35
C LEU A 129 21.07 50.79 20.24
N THR A 130 21.47 50.50 19.00
CA THR A 130 20.54 50.14 17.94
C THR A 130 19.90 48.79 18.29
N PRO A 131 18.57 48.63 18.18
CA PRO A 131 17.97 47.31 18.32
C PRO A 131 18.29 46.52 17.05
N SER A 132 19.31 45.68 17.14
CA SER A 132 19.60 44.61 16.18
C SER A 132 18.37 43.70 16.09
N ARG A 133 17.59 43.86 15.02
CA ARG A 133 16.62 42.86 14.59
C ARG A 133 17.40 41.57 14.31
N PRO A 134 17.10 40.42 14.94
CA PRO A 134 17.67 39.16 14.51
C PRO A 134 17.13 38.87 13.11
N ALA A 135 18.01 38.90 12.10
CA ALA A 135 17.72 38.32 10.81
C ALA A 135 17.64 36.80 11.04
N PHE A 136 16.44 36.28 11.24
CA PHE A 136 16.19 34.85 11.13
C PHE A 136 16.47 34.46 9.69
N SER A 137 17.69 34.00 9.41
CA SER A 137 17.92 33.15 8.26
C SER A 137 17.05 31.92 8.47
N ARG A 138 15.92 31.85 7.77
CA ARG A 138 15.18 30.62 7.55
C ARG A 138 16.07 29.70 6.74
N GLY A 139 17.02 29.05 7.42
CA GLY A 139 17.72 27.90 6.91
C GLY A 139 16.65 26.85 6.63
N SER A 140 16.42 26.60 5.34
CA SER A 140 15.73 25.41 4.89
C SER A 140 16.41 24.21 5.53
N THR A 141 15.81 23.63 6.57
CA THR A 141 16.17 22.30 7.02
C THR A 141 15.74 21.35 5.92
N MET A 142 16.56 21.19 4.88
CA MET A 142 16.52 19.99 4.04
C MET A 142 16.80 18.84 4.97
N ARG A 143 15.72 18.23 5.46
CA ARG A 143 15.74 17.10 6.37
C ARG A 143 16.15 15.91 5.52
N ALA A 144 17.45 15.74 5.34
CA ALA A 144 18.01 14.52 4.79
C ALA A 144 17.49 13.37 5.67
N HIS A 145 16.58 12.57 5.12
CA HIS A 145 16.13 11.36 5.79
C HIS A 145 17.37 10.51 6.03
N SER A 146 17.73 10.26 7.28
CA SER A 146 18.90 9.42 7.57
C SER A 146 18.69 8.06 6.91
N PRO A 147 19.72 7.44 6.29
CA PRO A 147 19.59 6.16 5.59
C PRO A 147 18.88 5.08 6.43
N SER A 148 19.07 5.11 7.76
CA SER A 148 18.41 4.25 8.74
C SER A 148 16.88 4.35 8.80
N THR A 149 16.30 5.54 8.55
CA THR A 149 14.84 5.73 8.55
C THR A 149 14.20 5.21 7.27
N ILE A 150 14.90 5.32 6.14
CA ILE A 150 14.44 4.84 4.83
C ILE A 150 14.37 3.31 4.84
N THR A 151 15.43 2.63 5.32
CA THR A 151 15.47 1.16 5.41
C THR A 151 14.44 0.61 6.40
N ALA A 152 14.24 1.27 7.56
CA ALA A 152 13.22 0.89 8.52
C ALA A 152 11.80 1.02 7.94
N ASN A 153 11.51 2.11 7.22
CA ASN A 153 10.22 2.31 6.56
C ASN A 153 9.95 1.28 5.45
N ALA A 154 10.98 0.91 4.68
CA ALA A 154 10.89 -0.15 3.67
C ALA A 154 10.57 -1.51 4.32
N ARG A 155 11.31 -1.92 5.36
CA ARG A 155 11.07 -3.18 6.06
C ARG A 155 9.66 -3.23 6.68
N ARG A 156 9.23 -2.15 7.31
CA ARG A 156 7.88 -2.03 7.89
C ARG A 156 6.79 -2.17 6.83
N LYS A 157 6.95 -1.50 5.68
CA LYS A 157 6.06 -1.61 4.54
C LYS A 157 5.89 -3.07 4.10
N TYR A 158 6.98 -3.82 3.97
CA TYR A 158 6.92 -5.23 3.57
C TYR A 158 6.23 -6.12 4.61
N ILE A 159 6.51 -5.92 5.91
CA ILE A 159 5.87 -6.68 6.99
C ILE A 159 4.35 -6.43 7.01
N ILE A 160 3.94 -5.16 6.90
CA ILE A 160 2.52 -4.80 6.84
C ILE A 160 1.87 -5.39 5.59
N ALA A 161 2.51 -5.25 4.42
CA ALA A 161 1.99 -5.80 3.17
C ALA A 161 1.78 -7.32 3.26
N ALA A 162 2.73 -8.06 3.83
CA ALA A 162 2.61 -9.52 4.00
C ALA A 162 1.48 -9.91 4.97
N PHE A 163 1.33 -9.19 6.08
CA PHE A 163 0.26 -9.43 7.05
C PHE A 163 -1.13 -9.14 6.45
N VAL A 164 -1.26 -8.00 5.78
CA VAL A 164 -2.50 -7.57 5.12
C VAL A 164 -2.85 -8.51 3.97
N LEU A 165 -1.84 -9.00 3.22
CA LEU A 165 -2.02 -10.02 2.20
C LEU A 165 -2.64 -11.28 2.81
N LEU A 166 -2.07 -11.83 3.89
CA LEU A 166 -2.61 -13.04 4.53
C LEU A 166 -4.08 -12.87 4.94
N ILE A 167 -4.42 -11.74 5.56
CA ILE A 167 -5.80 -11.41 5.93
C ILE A 167 -6.70 -11.35 4.70
N SER A 168 -6.23 -10.72 3.62
CA SER A 168 -6.99 -10.60 2.38
C SER A 168 -7.26 -11.96 1.76
N LEU A 169 -6.29 -12.88 1.74
CA LEU A 169 -6.44 -14.22 1.18
C LEU A 169 -7.51 -15.03 1.92
N VAL A 170 -7.43 -15.08 3.25
CA VAL A 170 -8.39 -15.81 4.08
C VAL A 170 -9.79 -15.22 3.93
N SER A 171 -9.90 -13.89 3.98
CA SER A 171 -11.19 -13.20 3.85
C SER A 171 -11.80 -13.41 2.46
N PHE A 172 -10.98 -13.42 1.40
CA PHE A 172 -11.43 -13.67 0.03
C PHE A 172 -12.01 -15.07 -0.16
N VAL A 173 -11.32 -16.09 0.37
CA VAL A 173 -11.76 -17.49 0.27
C VAL A 173 -13.09 -17.67 0.99
N ILE A 174 -13.18 -17.21 2.25
CA ILE A 174 -14.43 -17.31 3.02
C ILE A 174 -15.55 -16.54 2.31
N GLN A 175 -15.25 -15.35 1.77
CA GLN A 175 -16.24 -14.57 1.05
C GLN A 175 -16.76 -15.27 -0.21
N THR A 176 -15.87 -15.90 -0.97
CA THR A 176 -16.22 -16.62 -2.20
C THR A 176 -17.10 -17.81 -1.89
N GLU A 177 -16.71 -18.63 -0.91
CA GLU A 177 -17.46 -19.81 -0.49
C GLU A 177 -18.84 -19.47 0.09
N LEU A 178 -18.92 -18.42 0.91
CA LEU A 178 -20.20 -17.96 1.46
C LEU A 178 -21.10 -17.38 0.37
N SER A 179 -20.55 -16.62 -0.58
CA SER A 179 -21.33 -16.06 -1.69
C SER A 179 -21.91 -17.17 -2.56
N ALA A 180 -21.10 -18.18 -2.90
CA ALA A 180 -21.57 -19.37 -3.62
C ALA A 180 -22.62 -20.14 -2.82
N TYR A 181 -22.40 -20.37 -1.53
CA TYR A 181 -23.37 -21.04 -0.66
C TYR A 181 -24.73 -20.32 -0.61
N ILE A 182 -24.72 -19.00 -0.45
CA ILE A 182 -25.93 -18.16 -0.37
C ILE A 182 -26.72 -18.22 -1.68
N GLN A 183 -26.03 -18.19 -2.82
CA GLN A 183 -26.67 -18.18 -4.13
C GLN A 183 -27.16 -19.57 -4.55
N GLN A 184 -26.28 -20.57 -4.46
CA GLN A 184 -26.50 -21.89 -5.03
C GLN A 184 -27.31 -22.81 -4.11
N GLU A 185 -27.04 -22.80 -2.80
CA GLU A 185 -27.69 -23.72 -1.85
C GLU A 185 -28.83 -23.07 -1.07
N LEU A 186 -28.70 -21.80 -0.67
CA LEU A 186 -29.78 -21.08 0.03
C LEU A 186 -30.76 -20.39 -0.93
N HIS A 187 -30.52 -20.49 -2.24
CA HIS A 187 -31.36 -19.93 -3.31
C HIS A 187 -31.69 -18.43 -3.12
N TRP A 188 -30.74 -17.68 -2.56
CA TRP A 188 -30.84 -16.22 -2.47
C TRP A 188 -29.94 -15.60 -3.54
N ASP A 189 -30.31 -15.79 -4.80
CA ASP A 189 -29.56 -15.45 -6.00
C ASP A 189 -29.72 -13.98 -6.46
N LYS A 190 -29.67 -13.06 -5.50
CA LYS A 190 -29.85 -11.63 -5.74
C LYS A 190 -28.50 -10.94 -5.95
N ALA A 191 -27.96 -11.05 -7.17
CA ALA A 191 -26.62 -10.58 -7.51
C ALA A 191 -26.43 -9.07 -7.27
N TYR A 192 -27.39 -8.24 -7.67
CA TYR A 192 -27.29 -6.80 -7.48
C TYR A 192 -27.45 -6.40 -6.00
N CYS A 193 -28.38 -7.04 -5.29
CA CYS A 193 -28.55 -6.84 -3.85
C CYS A 193 -27.27 -7.23 -3.07
N MET A 194 -26.63 -8.34 -3.44
CA MET A 194 -25.32 -8.71 -2.87
C MET A 194 -24.25 -7.68 -3.14
N LEU A 195 -24.11 -7.25 -4.39
CA LEU A 195 -23.17 -6.19 -4.74
C LEU A 195 -23.41 -4.94 -3.87
N TYR A 196 -24.67 -4.50 -3.78
CA TYR A 196 -25.04 -3.31 -3.02
C TYR A 196 -24.70 -3.43 -1.53
N LEU A 197 -25.03 -4.56 -0.89
CA LEU A 197 -24.74 -4.78 0.53
C LEU A 197 -23.24 -4.94 0.81
N THR A 198 -22.53 -5.67 -0.06
CA THR A 198 -21.12 -5.99 0.14
C THR A 198 -20.20 -4.83 -0.22
N HIS A 199 -20.47 -4.05 -1.27
CA HIS A 199 -19.72 -2.85 -1.59
C HIS A 199 -20.17 -1.67 -0.72
N GLY A 200 -21.45 -1.61 -0.35
CA GLY A 200 -21.96 -0.61 0.58
C GLY A 200 -21.31 -0.70 1.96
N SER A 201 -20.98 -1.92 2.42
CA SER A 201 -20.29 -2.12 3.71
C SER A 201 -18.89 -1.51 3.77
N TRP A 202 -18.29 -1.16 2.62
CA TRP A 202 -16.99 -0.50 2.59
C TRP A 202 -17.01 0.87 3.28
N VAL A 203 -18.20 1.47 3.46
CA VAL A 203 -18.39 2.69 4.27
C VAL A 203 -17.87 2.54 5.70
N MET A 204 -17.80 1.30 6.21
CA MET A 204 -17.34 0.98 7.56
C MET A 204 -15.81 0.86 7.67
N LEU A 205 -15.06 0.83 6.57
CA LEU A 205 -13.60 0.66 6.59
C LEU A 205 -12.92 1.76 7.41
N TRP A 206 -13.26 3.02 7.15
CA TRP A 206 -12.69 4.17 7.85
C TRP A 206 -13.18 4.30 9.29
N PRO A 207 -14.48 4.18 9.61
CA PRO A 207 -14.94 4.17 11.00
C PRO A 207 -14.28 3.07 11.85
N VAL A 208 -14.16 1.85 11.34
CA VAL A 208 -13.52 0.73 12.04
C VAL A 208 -12.02 1.01 12.25
N GLN A 209 -11.33 1.50 11.23
CA GLN A 209 -9.92 1.88 11.36
C GLN A 209 -9.73 3.04 12.34
N LEU A 210 -10.58 4.07 12.28
CA LEU A 210 -10.55 5.21 13.19
C LEU A 210 -10.75 4.76 14.64
N LEU A 211 -11.69 3.83 14.86
CA LEU A 211 -11.94 3.23 16.16
C LEU A 211 -10.72 2.46 16.68
N PHE A 212 -10.07 1.67 15.82
CA PHE A 212 -8.81 0.98 16.16
C PHE A 212 -7.69 1.96 16.53
N LEU A 213 -7.47 3.00 15.71
CA LEU A 213 -6.49 4.05 16.00
C LEU A 213 -6.81 4.79 17.32
N ARG A 214 -8.08 5.07 17.57
CA ARG A 214 -8.55 5.71 18.80
C ARG A 214 -8.33 4.83 20.02
N PHE A 215 -8.54 3.52 19.90
CA PHE A 215 -8.30 2.57 20.98
C PHE A 215 -6.82 2.42 21.32
N ASN A 216 -5.92 2.53 20.35
CA ASN A 216 -4.48 2.49 20.60
C ASN A 216 -3.97 3.79 21.24
N LYS A 217 -4.60 4.92 20.92
CA LYS A 217 -4.20 6.26 21.41
C LYS A 217 -5.22 6.82 22.41
N ARG A 218 -5.64 5.99 23.38
CA ARG A 218 -6.63 6.34 24.43
C ARG A 218 -6.26 7.59 25.23
N LYS A 219 -4.96 7.81 25.46
CA LYS A 219 -4.39 8.89 26.29
C LYS A 219 -4.49 10.28 25.66
N VAL A 220 -4.69 10.38 24.34
CA VAL A 220 -4.82 11.67 23.65
C VAL A 220 -6.28 12.15 23.69
N SER A 221 -6.48 13.45 23.90
CA SER A 221 -7.81 14.06 23.87
C SER A 221 -8.47 13.90 22.49
N TRP A 222 -9.80 13.76 22.46
CA TRP A 222 -10.53 13.56 21.20
C TRP A 222 -10.32 14.72 20.20
N ALA A 223 -10.37 15.97 20.68
CA ALA A 223 -10.18 17.14 19.83
C ALA A 223 -8.81 17.14 19.14
N SER A 224 -7.74 16.84 19.88
CA SER A 224 -6.39 16.78 19.32
C SER A 224 -6.22 15.60 18.35
N PHE A 225 -6.75 14.43 18.70
CA PHE A 225 -6.74 13.27 17.82
C PHE A 225 -7.48 13.55 16.50
N TRP A 226 -8.69 14.09 16.59
CA TRP A 226 -9.55 14.36 15.44
C TRP A 226 -8.94 15.40 14.51
N ARG A 227 -8.47 16.53 15.04
CA ARG A 227 -7.81 17.58 14.26
C ARG A 227 -6.63 17.02 13.45
N ARG A 228 -5.74 16.28 14.11
CA ARG A 228 -4.57 15.65 13.48
C ARG A 228 -4.97 14.61 12.44
N HIS A 229 -5.99 13.81 12.71
CA HIS A 229 -6.51 12.84 11.75
C HIS A 229 -7.08 13.53 10.50
N THR A 230 -7.90 14.57 10.68
CA THR A 230 -8.48 15.32 9.56
C THR A 230 -7.42 16.04 8.74
N GLU A 231 -6.38 16.55 9.38
CA GLU A 231 -5.25 17.19 8.71
C GLU A 231 -4.43 16.19 7.90
N LEU A 232 -4.18 14.99 8.43
CA LEU A 232 -3.53 13.91 7.70
C LEU A 232 -4.33 13.51 6.46
N LEU A 233 -5.65 13.37 6.56
CA LEU A 233 -6.50 13.06 5.42
C LEU A 233 -6.51 14.18 4.39
N HIS A 234 -6.60 15.43 4.83
CA HIS A 234 -6.60 16.59 3.95
C HIS A 234 -5.27 16.74 3.19
N THR A 235 -4.14 16.67 3.90
CA THR A 235 -2.80 16.76 3.28
C THR A 235 -2.54 15.60 2.33
N THR A 236 -2.94 14.38 2.70
CA THR A 236 -2.83 13.22 1.81
C THR A 236 -3.72 13.35 0.58
N ALA A 237 -4.95 13.86 0.71
CA ALA A 237 -5.83 14.12 -0.44
C ALA A 237 -5.23 15.14 -1.41
N VAL A 238 -4.55 16.17 -0.90
CA VAL A 238 -3.83 17.16 -1.73
C VAL A 238 -2.64 16.50 -2.44
N MET A 239 -1.86 15.65 -1.76
CA MET A 239 -0.77 14.88 -2.38
C MET A 239 -1.30 13.99 -3.51
N VAL A 240 -2.42 13.30 -3.28
CA VAL A 240 -3.06 12.42 -4.27
C VAL A 240 -3.53 13.22 -5.48
N GLN A 241 -4.17 14.38 -5.28
CA GLN A 241 -4.62 15.24 -6.37
C GLN A 241 -3.45 15.77 -7.20
N ARG A 242 -2.34 16.14 -6.57
CA ARG A 242 -1.16 16.71 -7.23
C ARG A 242 -0.20 15.67 -7.78
N GLN A 243 -0.27 14.43 -7.30
CA GLN A 243 0.72 13.38 -7.54
C GLN A 243 2.14 13.83 -7.16
N ASP A 244 2.25 14.61 -6.08
CA ASP A 244 3.50 15.21 -5.59
C ASP A 244 3.58 15.06 -4.06
N LEU A 245 4.77 14.73 -3.56
CA LEU A 245 5.08 14.64 -2.13
C LEU A 245 5.20 16.03 -1.48
N ASP A 246 5.62 17.03 -2.24
CA ASP A 246 5.92 18.39 -1.75
C ASP A 246 4.66 19.25 -1.63
N TYR A 247 3.78 18.89 -0.70
CA TYR A 247 2.55 19.65 -0.40
C TYR A 247 2.82 21.04 0.22
N ALA A 248 4.02 21.28 0.74
CA ALA A 248 4.41 22.48 1.47
C ALA A 248 5.03 23.59 0.58
N ARG A 249 5.40 23.29 -0.68
CA ARG A 249 5.92 24.33 -1.57
C ARG A 249 4.84 25.37 -1.86
N PRO A 250 5.15 26.69 -1.80
CA PRO A 250 4.24 27.73 -2.24
C PRO A 250 3.91 27.53 -3.72
N SER A 251 2.78 26.90 -4.01
CA SER A 251 2.25 26.86 -5.36
C SER A 251 1.61 28.22 -5.66
N PRO A 252 1.84 28.81 -6.85
CA PRO A 252 1.13 30.01 -7.28
C PRO A 252 -0.38 29.76 -7.50
N GLN A 253 -0.84 28.51 -7.43
CA GLN A 253 -2.25 28.19 -7.54
C GLN A 253 -2.98 28.39 -6.19
N PRO A 254 -4.23 28.89 -6.22
CA PRO A 254 -5.06 28.99 -5.03
C PRO A 254 -5.16 27.65 -4.29
N ARG A 255 -5.24 27.67 -2.95
CA ARG A 255 -5.53 26.48 -2.13
C ARG A 255 -6.97 26.02 -2.39
N VAL A 256 -7.21 25.36 -3.50
CA VAL A 256 -8.49 24.74 -3.82
C VAL A 256 -8.63 23.48 -2.98
N SER A 257 -9.79 23.30 -2.36
CA SER A 257 -10.08 22.12 -1.55
C SER A 257 -10.07 20.84 -2.41
N PRO A 258 -9.46 19.72 -1.96
CA PRO A 258 -9.37 18.49 -2.74
C PRO A 258 -10.71 17.73 -2.85
N TRP A 259 -11.76 18.17 -2.15
CA TRP A 259 -13.05 17.49 -2.08
C TRP A 259 -13.68 17.24 -3.46
N THR A 260 -13.65 18.23 -4.36
CA THR A 260 -14.23 18.08 -5.70
C THR A 260 -13.48 17.03 -6.54
N TYR A 261 -12.17 16.95 -6.37
CA TYR A 261 -11.34 15.90 -6.97
C TYR A 261 -11.72 14.54 -6.40
N ILE A 262 -11.74 14.39 -5.07
CA ILE A 262 -12.06 13.11 -4.41
C ILE A 262 -13.43 12.60 -4.83
N VAL A 263 -14.48 13.43 -4.81
CA VAL A 263 -15.84 13.01 -5.21
C VAL A 263 -15.89 12.54 -6.66
N LYS A 264 -15.29 13.29 -7.59
CA LYS A 264 -15.26 12.90 -9.02
C LYS A 264 -14.46 11.61 -9.24
N THR A 265 -13.30 11.49 -8.59
CA THR A 265 -12.45 10.31 -8.68
C THR A 265 -13.14 9.10 -8.06
N THR A 266 -13.79 9.24 -6.90
CA THR A 266 -14.59 8.17 -6.29
C THR A 266 -15.69 7.70 -7.24
N ALA A 267 -16.46 8.60 -7.85
CA ALA A 267 -17.50 8.22 -8.81
C ALA A 267 -16.92 7.46 -10.01
N PHE A 268 -15.81 7.95 -10.56
CA PHE A 268 -15.14 7.34 -11.71
C PHE A 268 -14.58 5.93 -11.40
N VAL A 269 -13.81 5.81 -10.31
CA VAL A 269 -13.23 4.52 -9.88
C VAL A 269 -14.33 3.54 -9.46
N THR A 270 -15.36 3.99 -8.74
CA THR A 270 -16.47 3.14 -8.32
C THR A 270 -17.24 2.62 -9.52
N SER A 271 -17.43 3.41 -10.57
CA SER A 271 -18.14 2.96 -11.78
C SER A 271 -17.46 1.76 -12.44
N ALA A 272 -16.13 1.77 -12.56
CA ALA A 272 -15.37 0.62 -13.08
C ALA A 272 -15.50 -0.61 -12.16
N LEU A 273 -15.37 -0.39 -10.85
CA LEU A 273 -15.52 -1.43 -9.83
C LEU A 273 -16.93 -2.05 -9.84
N THR A 274 -17.98 -1.25 -10.01
CA THR A 274 -19.37 -1.72 -9.98
C THR A 274 -19.64 -2.69 -11.11
N ILE A 275 -19.16 -2.42 -12.32
CA ILE A 275 -19.39 -3.31 -13.46
C ILE A 275 -18.59 -4.61 -13.27
N GLY A 276 -17.31 -4.52 -12.88
CA GLY A 276 -16.51 -5.71 -12.58
C GLY A 276 -17.09 -6.56 -11.45
N GLY A 277 -17.51 -5.92 -10.35
CA GLY A 277 -18.12 -6.59 -9.21
C GLY A 277 -19.50 -7.19 -9.52
N LEU A 278 -20.33 -6.51 -10.31
CA LEU A 278 -21.63 -7.04 -10.72
C LEU A 278 -21.45 -8.31 -11.56
N SER A 279 -20.52 -8.30 -12.51
CA SER A 279 -20.17 -9.49 -13.29
C SER A 279 -19.71 -10.64 -12.40
N TRP A 280 -18.98 -10.35 -11.31
CA TRP A 280 -18.58 -11.37 -10.33
C TRP A 280 -19.78 -12.00 -9.64
N TYR A 281 -20.68 -11.20 -9.06
CA TYR A 281 -21.86 -11.74 -8.36
C TYR A 281 -22.83 -12.47 -9.29
N VAL A 282 -22.97 -12.03 -10.55
CA VAL A 282 -23.77 -12.75 -11.55
C VAL A 282 -23.12 -14.09 -11.90
N ALA A 283 -21.80 -14.13 -12.06
CA ALA A 283 -21.10 -15.36 -12.42
C ALA A 283 -21.10 -16.40 -11.30
N VAL A 284 -21.10 -15.99 -10.02
CA VAL A 284 -21.18 -16.91 -8.86
C VAL A 284 -22.37 -17.86 -8.96
N ASN A 285 -23.53 -17.41 -9.44
CA ASN A 285 -24.70 -18.29 -9.60
C ASN A 285 -24.61 -19.23 -10.81
N LEU A 286 -23.71 -18.96 -11.74
CA LEU A 286 -23.64 -19.62 -13.04
C LEU A 286 -22.48 -20.60 -13.16
N THR A 287 -21.43 -20.46 -12.34
CA THR A 287 -20.23 -21.30 -12.40
C THR A 287 -19.77 -21.75 -11.00
N THR A 288 -18.75 -22.60 -10.93
CA THR A 288 -18.20 -23.10 -9.67
C THR A 288 -17.30 -22.05 -8.98
N PRO A 289 -17.15 -22.08 -7.64
CA PRO A 289 -16.25 -21.18 -6.92
C PRO A 289 -14.80 -21.26 -7.41
N SER A 290 -14.35 -22.47 -7.75
CA SER A 290 -13.03 -22.75 -8.30
C SER A 290 -12.82 -22.10 -9.67
N ASP A 291 -13.74 -22.29 -10.63
CA ASP A 291 -13.68 -21.67 -11.96
C ASP A 291 -13.77 -20.15 -11.88
N LEU A 292 -14.72 -19.65 -11.10
CA LEU A 292 -14.92 -18.23 -10.84
C LEU A 292 -13.63 -17.59 -10.38
N THR A 293 -12.98 -18.19 -9.37
CA THR A 293 -11.74 -17.67 -8.79
C THR A 293 -10.57 -17.76 -9.76
N ALA A 294 -10.44 -18.85 -10.52
CA ALA A 294 -9.38 -19.00 -11.51
C ALA A 294 -9.48 -17.94 -12.62
N ILE A 295 -10.68 -17.72 -13.16
CA ILE A 295 -10.90 -16.75 -14.24
C ILE A 295 -10.85 -15.32 -13.73
N TYR A 296 -11.43 -15.04 -12.56
CA TYR A 296 -11.38 -13.71 -11.95
C TYR A 296 -9.95 -13.23 -11.72
N ASN A 297 -9.08 -14.12 -11.24
CA ASN A 297 -7.67 -13.82 -10.97
C ASN A 297 -6.86 -13.49 -12.23
N CYS A 298 -7.38 -13.70 -13.45
CA CYS A 298 -6.81 -13.10 -14.66
C CYS A 298 -6.81 -11.57 -14.62
N SER A 299 -7.54 -10.93 -13.70
CA SER A 299 -7.50 -9.49 -13.48
C SER A 299 -6.08 -8.97 -13.25
N ALA A 300 -5.19 -9.75 -12.62
CA ALA A 300 -3.79 -9.40 -12.42
C ALA A 300 -3.05 -9.14 -13.75
N PHE A 301 -3.40 -9.89 -14.80
CA PHE A 301 -2.82 -9.71 -16.13
C PHE A 301 -3.34 -8.44 -16.78
N PHE A 302 -4.65 -8.20 -16.71
CA PHE A 302 -5.23 -6.98 -17.22
C PHE A 302 -4.74 -5.75 -16.46
N ALA A 303 -4.52 -5.86 -15.15
CA ALA A 303 -3.89 -4.82 -14.35
C ALA A 303 -2.48 -4.49 -14.86
N TYR A 304 -1.67 -5.48 -15.24
CA TYR A 304 -0.37 -5.24 -15.88
C TYR A 304 -0.52 -4.58 -17.27
N VAL A 305 -1.46 -5.07 -18.10
CA VAL A 305 -1.72 -4.49 -19.42
C VAL A 305 -2.15 -3.03 -19.32
N PHE A 306 -2.98 -2.68 -18.34
CA PHE A 306 -3.42 -1.31 -18.11
C PHE A 306 -2.38 -0.47 -17.36
N SER A 307 -1.52 -1.04 -16.52
CA SER A 307 -0.48 -0.29 -15.80
C SER A 307 0.54 0.32 -16.76
N VAL A 308 0.87 -0.37 -17.84
CA VAL A 308 1.79 0.12 -18.88
C VAL A 308 1.33 1.48 -19.45
N PRO A 309 0.14 1.63 -20.06
CA PRO A 309 -0.30 2.92 -20.60
C PRO A 309 -0.72 3.93 -19.52
N LEU A 310 -1.34 3.50 -18.41
CA LEU A 310 -1.91 4.44 -17.43
C LEU A 310 -0.90 4.91 -16.37
N LEU A 311 0.03 4.05 -15.96
CA LEU A 311 1.08 4.37 -14.98
C LEU A 311 2.43 4.64 -15.65
N LYS A 312 2.56 4.39 -16.96
CA LYS A 312 3.81 4.52 -17.73
C LYS A 312 4.90 3.57 -17.24
N GLU A 313 4.51 2.38 -16.81
CA GLU A 313 5.45 1.33 -16.43
C GLU A 313 6.15 0.75 -17.68
N PRO A 314 7.45 0.42 -17.60
CA PRO A 314 8.17 -0.14 -18.73
C PRO A 314 7.65 -1.55 -19.07
N LEU A 315 7.34 -1.76 -20.35
CA LEU A 315 6.99 -3.09 -20.86
C LEU A 315 8.20 -4.02 -20.72
N ARG A 316 8.06 -5.09 -19.94
CA ARG A 316 9.04 -6.17 -19.87
C ARG A 316 8.47 -7.47 -20.44
N LEU A 317 9.27 -8.12 -21.29
CA LEU A 317 8.85 -9.34 -22.01
C LEU A 317 8.69 -10.55 -21.09
N ASP A 318 9.45 -10.61 -19.99
CA ASP A 318 9.36 -11.66 -18.98
C ASP A 318 7.98 -11.67 -18.30
N LYS A 319 7.45 -10.50 -17.93
CA LYS A 319 6.10 -10.33 -17.39
C LYS A 319 5.04 -10.70 -18.43
N SER A 320 5.21 -10.25 -19.68
CA SER A 320 4.28 -10.56 -20.76
C SER A 320 4.21 -12.07 -21.09
N LEU A 321 5.33 -12.79 -21.00
CA LEU A 321 5.35 -14.24 -21.20
C LEU A 321 4.65 -14.97 -20.05
N ALA A 322 4.91 -14.55 -18.80
CA ALA A 322 4.23 -15.11 -17.63
C ALA A 322 2.70 -14.94 -17.72
N VAL A 323 2.23 -13.79 -18.21
CA VAL A 323 0.82 -13.52 -18.49
C VAL A 323 0.21 -14.55 -19.45
N ILE A 324 0.87 -14.81 -20.59
CA ILE A 324 0.37 -15.75 -21.60
C ILE A 324 0.26 -17.17 -21.03
N VAL A 325 1.29 -17.62 -20.30
CA VAL A 325 1.30 -18.95 -19.67
C VAL A 325 0.17 -19.10 -18.65
N ALA A 326 -0.09 -18.05 -17.87
CA ALA A 326 -1.16 -18.10 -16.88
C ALA A 326 -2.57 -18.06 -17.51
N ILE A 327 -2.80 -17.26 -18.56
CA ILE A 327 -4.07 -17.29 -19.31
C ILE A 327 -4.32 -18.70 -19.85
N ALA A 328 -3.30 -19.34 -20.42
CA ALA A 328 -3.41 -20.73 -20.87
C ALA A 328 -3.74 -21.69 -19.70
N GLY A 329 -3.09 -21.53 -18.55
CA GLY A 329 -3.38 -22.30 -17.34
C GLY A 329 -4.84 -22.15 -16.89
N VAL A 330 -5.37 -20.92 -16.88
CA VAL A 330 -6.77 -20.65 -16.52
C VAL A 330 -7.76 -21.28 -17.51
N LEU A 331 -7.48 -21.21 -18.82
CA LEU A 331 -8.31 -21.88 -19.82
C LEU A 331 -8.32 -23.41 -19.63
N ILE A 332 -7.19 -24.00 -19.23
CA ILE A 332 -7.11 -25.43 -18.92
C ILE A 332 -7.89 -25.77 -17.64
N VAL A 333 -7.81 -24.95 -16.58
CA VAL A 333 -8.61 -25.16 -15.36
C VAL A 333 -10.10 -25.09 -15.67
N ALA A 334 -10.54 -24.10 -16.43
CA ALA A 334 -11.95 -23.84 -16.69
C ALA A 334 -12.58 -24.81 -17.71
N TYR A 335 -11.81 -25.27 -18.70
CA TYR A 335 -12.35 -26.03 -19.84
C TYR A 335 -11.62 -27.36 -20.12
N GLY A 336 -10.56 -27.68 -19.38
CA GLY A 336 -9.80 -28.91 -19.60
C GLY A 336 -10.48 -30.16 -19.05
N ASP A 337 -11.52 -29.99 -18.23
CA ASP A 337 -12.35 -31.10 -17.74
C ASP A 337 -13.57 -31.30 -18.64
N THR A 338 -13.36 -31.95 -19.78
CA THR A 338 -14.44 -32.45 -20.63
C THR A 338 -14.60 -33.95 -20.38
N SER A 339 -15.26 -34.33 -19.30
CA SER A 339 -15.76 -35.69 -19.18
C SER A 339 -16.94 -35.85 -20.16
N PRO A 340 -16.85 -36.74 -21.18
CA PRO A 340 -17.97 -37.01 -22.07
C PRO A 340 -18.95 -37.92 -21.32
N GLY A 341 -19.85 -37.32 -20.54
CA GLY A 341 -20.77 -38.02 -19.65
C GLY A 341 -22.21 -37.59 -19.87
N GLU A 342 -22.95 -38.46 -20.56
CA GLU A 342 -24.41 -38.57 -20.72
C GLU A 342 -25.17 -37.41 -21.40
N ASP A 343 -25.87 -37.76 -22.49
CA ASP A 343 -26.78 -36.93 -23.30
C ASP A 343 -28.05 -36.51 -22.52
N ASP A 344 -27.88 -35.95 -21.33
CA ASP A 344 -28.99 -35.50 -20.49
C ASP A 344 -29.16 -33.98 -20.60
N ALA A 345 -30.38 -33.53 -20.88
CA ALA A 345 -30.67 -32.11 -21.12
C ALA A 345 -30.29 -31.21 -19.94
N ALA A 346 -30.35 -31.74 -18.71
CA ALA A 346 -29.96 -31.06 -17.49
C ALA A 346 -28.44 -30.83 -17.40
N HIS A 347 -27.62 -31.83 -17.79
CA HIS A 347 -26.17 -31.69 -17.85
C HIS A 347 -25.75 -30.68 -18.92
N GLN A 348 -26.42 -30.68 -20.07
CA GLN A 348 -26.14 -29.73 -21.15
C GLN A 348 -26.53 -28.29 -20.77
N GLN A 349 -27.63 -28.11 -20.04
CA GLN A 349 -28.03 -26.80 -19.50
C GLN A 349 -27.04 -26.32 -18.42
N ALA A 350 -26.60 -27.18 -17.51
CA ALA A 350 -25.60 -26.85 -16.50
C ALA A 350 -24.25 -26.45 -17.13
N ALA A 351 -23.81 -27.18 -18.16
CA ALA A 351 -22.61 -26.83 -18.93
C ALA A 351 -22.76 -25.48 -19.65
N GLY A 352 -23.92 -25.21 -20.25
CA GLY A 352 -24.22 -23.92 -20.88
C GLY A 352 -24.21 -22.74 -19.90
N ASN A 353 -24.78 -22.93 -18.71
CA ASN A 353 -24.74 -21.94 -17.63
C ASN A 353 -23.30 -21.69 -17.17
N ARG A 354 -22.50 -22.75 -16.99
CA ARG A 354 -21.08 -22.66 -16.61
C ARG A 354 -20.26 -21.85 -17.62
N VAL A 355 -20.41 -22.14 -18.92
CA VAL A 355 -19.74 -21.38 -19.98
C VAL A 355 -20.16 -19.90 -19.96
N THR A 356 -21.45 -19.63 -19.77
CA THR A 356 -21.98 -18.27 -19.69
C THR A 356 -21.41 -17.51 -18.49
N GLY A 357 -21.40 -18.14 -17.32
CA GLY A 357 -20.78 -17.60 -16.10
C GLY A 357 -19.30 -17.31 -16.30
N ASN A 358 -18.56 -18.26 -16.88
CA ASN A 358 -17.12 -18.15 -17.17
C ASN A 358 -16.82 -17.01 -18.15
N LEU A 359 -17.67 -16.75 -19.15
CA LEU A 359 -17.54 -15.61 -20.05
C LEU A 359 -17.81 -14.27 -19.34
N ILE A 360 -18.86 -14.20 -18.52
CA ILE A 360 -19.24 -13.00 -17.76
C ILE A 360 -18.10 -12.60 -16.81
N ILE A 361 -17.56 -13.55 -16.03
CA ILE A 361 -16.44 -13.28 -15.14
C ILE A 361 -15.15 -12.97 -15.91
N GLY A 362 -14.95 -13.57 -17.10
CA GLY A 362 -13.87 -13.20 -18.01
C GLY A 362 -13.88 -11.70 -18.33
N VAL A 363 -15.04 -11.16 -18.75
CA VAL A 363 -15.20 -9.71 -18.96
C VAL A 363 -15.04 -8.93 -17.64
N GLY A 364 -15.59 -9.45 -16.55
CA GLY A 364 -15.45 -8.87 -15.20
C GLY A 364 -14.00 -8.69 -14.77
N SER A 365 -13.13 -9.67 -15.06
CA SER A 365 -11.70 -9.65 -14.71
C SER A 365 -10.95 -8.52 -15.42
N VAL A 366 -11.31 -8.20 -16.67
CA VAL A 366 -10.74 -7.05 -17.41
C VAL A 366 -11.07 -5.75 -16.70
N LEU A 367 -12.34 -5.55 -16.35
CA LEU A 367 -12.81 -4.33 -15.71
C LEU A 367 -12.30 -4.20 -14.27
N TYR A 368 -12.15 -5.32 -13.56
CA TYR A 368 -11.54 -5.32 -12.25
C TYR A 368 -10.05 -4.96 -12.31
N GLY A 369 -9.29 -5.52 -13.27
CA GLY A 369 -7.91 -5.12 -13.51
C GLY A 369 -7.77 -3.64 -13.89
N LEU A 370 -8.70 -3.09 -14.68
CA LEU A 370 -8.77 -1.65 -14.95
C LEU A 370 -9.01 -0.85 -13.66
N TYR A 371 -9.96 -1.27 -12.82
CA TYR A 371 -10.25 -0.62 -11.54
C TYR A 371 -9.00 -0.52 -10.64
N GLU A 372 -8.23 -1.60 -10.50
CA GLU A 372 -7.03 -1.61 -9.65
C GLU A 372 -6.02 -0.54 -10.09
N VAL A 373 -5.84 -0.40 -11.40
CA VAL A 373 -4.92 0.57 -12.01
C VAL A 373 -5.47 2.00 -11.87
N LEU A 374 -6.77 2.21 -12.07
CA LEU A 374 -7.42 3.50 -11.82
C LEU A 374 -7.32 3.92 -10.36
N TYR A 375 -7.55 3.00 -9.43
CA TYR A 375 -7.39 3.23 -7.99
C TYR A 375 -5.95 3.63 -7.67
N LYS A 376 -4.95 2.88 -8.15
CA LYS A 376 -3.53 3.24 -7.94
C LYS A 376 -3.18 4.60 -8.51
N ARG A 377 -3.67 4.92 -9.71
CA ARG A 377 -3.31 6.16 -10.41
C ARG A 377 -3.94 7.40 -9.77
N TYR A 378 -5.20 7.31 -9.35
CA TYR A 378 -5.98 8.50 -8.99
C TYR A 378 -6.32 8.61 -7.50
N ALA A 379 -6.22 7.51 -6.74
CA ALA A 379 -6.66 7.47 -5.34
C ALA A 379 -5.55 7.10 -4.36
N CYS A 380 -4.42 6.55 -4.81
CA CYS A 380 -3.28 6.28 -3.94
C CYS A 380 -2.34 7.50 -3.83
N PRO A 381 -1.73 7.73 -2.67
CA PRO A 381 -0.69 8.74 -2.53
C PRO A 381 0.56 8.36 -3.35
N PRO A 382 1.36 9.36 -3.78
CA PRO A 382 2.57 9.13 -4.55
C PRO A 382 3.60 8.28 -3.77
N GLU A 383 4.50 7.64 -4.51
CA GLU A 383 5.61 6.87 -3.93
C GLU A 383 6.46 7.76 -3.01
N GLY A 384 6.92 7.21 -1.89
CA GLY A 384 7.70 7.94 -0.88
C GLY A 384 6.88 8.45 0.30
N CYS A 385 5.54 8.41 0.22
CA CYS A 385 4.69 8.66 1.38
C CYS A 385 4.85 7.56 2.43
N SER A 386 4.75 7.91 3.72
CA SER A 386 4.87 6.93 4.80
C SER A 386 3.79 5.83 4.70
N PRO A 387 4.12 4.55 4.97
CA PRO A 387 3.16 3.45 4.83
C PRO A 387 1.86 3.67 5.62
N ASN A 388 1.96 4.21 6.83
CA ASN A 388 0.81 4.51 7.68
C ASN A 388 -0.16 5.51 7.04
N ARG A 389 0.34 6.56 6.37
CA ARG A 389 -0.50 7.52 5.66
C ARG A 389 -1.24 6.87 4.50
N GLY A 390 -0.53 6.06 3.70
CA GLY A 390 -1.14 5.29 2.61
C GLY A 390 -2.24 4.36 3.08
N MET A 391 -2.01 3.62 4.17
CA MET A 391 -3.00 2.72 4.76
C MET A 391 -4.27 3.43 5.23
N ILE A 392 -4.13 4.56 5.94
CA ILE A 392 -5.26 5.32 6.45
C ILE A 392 -6.07 5.93 5.30
N PHE A 393 -5.37 6.47 4.31
CA PHE A 393 -6.02 7.06 3.15
C PHE A 393 -6.72 6.01 2.28
N ALA A 394 -6.13 4.83 2.10
CA ALA A 394 -6.70 3.73 1.32
C ALA A 394 -8.11 3.34 1.82
N ASN A 395 -8.26 3.09 3.11
CA ASN A 395 -9.55 2.75 3.72
C ASN A 395 -10.51 3.94 3.79
N THR A 396 -10.00 5.17 3.91
CA THR A 396 -10.81 6.38 3.79
C THR A 396 -11.41 6.49 2.40
N PHE A 397 -10.61 6.32 1.36
CA PHE A 397 -11.07 6.29 -0.03
C PHE A 397 -12.03 5.11 -0.29
N GLY A 398 -11.72 3.93 0.26
CA GLY A 398 -12.63 2.77 0.25
C GLY A 398 -13.98 3.09 0.90
N SER A 399 -14.00 3.87 1.96
CA SER A 399 -15.25 4.33 2.59
C SER A 399 -16.00 5.33 1.72
N CYS A 400 -15.30 6.16 0.93
CA CYS A 400 -15.93 6.98 -0.10
C CYS A 400 -16.59 6.12 -1.19
N ILE A 401 -15.97 5.02 -1.62
CA ILE A 401 -16.56 4.05 -2.55
C ILE A 401 -17.85 3.45 -1.94
N GLY A 402 -17.80 3.03 -0.67
CA GLY A 402 -18.97 2.51 0.03
C GLY A 402 -20.08 3.55 0.18
N LEU A 403 -19.73 4.79 0.52
CA LEU A 403 -20.69 5.90 0.59
C LEU A 403 -21.33 6.19 -0.77
N PHE A 404 -20.55 6.21 -1.85
CA PHE A 404 -21.06 6.36 -3.21
C PHE A 404 -22.01 5.21 -3.56
N THR A 405 -21.67 3.97 -3.19
CA THR A 405 -22.53 2.80 -3.38
C THR A 405 -23.87 2.98 -2.69
N LEU A 406 -23.88 3.34 -1.41
CA LEU A 406 -25.11 3.53 -0.64
C LEU A 406 -25.97 4.71 -1.13
N THR A 407 -25.34 5.76 -1.67
CA THR A 407 -26.05 7.00 -2.06
C THR A 407 -26.47 7.06 -3.53
N VAL A 408 -25.78 6.34 -4.41
CA VAL A 408 -26.03 6.34 -5.87
C VAL A 408 -26.50 4.97 -6.37
N LEU A 409 -25.87 3.89 -5.93
CA LEU A 409 -26.19 2.53 -6.41
C LEU A 409 -27.40 1.91 -5.71
N TRP A 410 -28.11 2.65 -4.87
CA TRP A 410 -29.46 2.22 -4.45
C TRP A 410 -30.51 2.49 -5.54
N ILE A 411 -30.26 3.42 -6.49
CA ILE A 411 -31.23 3.82 -7.52
C ILE A 411 -31.66 2.65 -8.42
N PRO A 412 -30.77 1.72 -8.83
CA PRO A 412 -31.19 0.57 -9.63
C PRO A 412 -32.05 -0.45 -8.85
N LEU A 413 -31.97 -0.53 -7.52
CA LEU A 413 -32.77 -1.48 -6.71
C LEU A 413 -34.29 -1.39 -6.96
N PRO A 414 -34.94 -0.21 -6.84
CA PRO A 414 -36.37 -0.10 -7.14
C PRO A 414 -36.70 -0.36 -8.60
N ILE A 415 -35.80 -0.03 -9.53
CA ILE A 415 -35.97 -0.30 -10.96
C ILE A 415 -36.00 -1.81 -11.20
N LEU A 416 -35.02 -2.55 -10.67
CA LEU A 416 -34.93 -4.00 -10.78
C LEU A 416 -36.11 -4.70 -10.09
N HIS A 417 -36.55 -4.19 -8.95
CA HIS A 417 -37.72 -4.72 -8.24
C HIS A 417 -39.00 -4.56 -9.05
N TRP A 418 -39.19 -3.41 -9.70
CA TRP A 418 -40.40 -3.15 -10.49
C TRP A 418 -40.40 -3.87 -11.84
N THR A 419 -39.25 -3.98 -12.51
CA THR A 419 -39.12 -4.74 -13.76
C THR A 419 -39.17 -6.26 -13.53
N GLY A 420 -38.99 -6.72 -12.29
CA GLY A 420 -38.98 -8.13 -11.93
C GLY A 420 -37.69 -8.86 -12.34
N ILE A 421 -36.66 -8.14 -12.81
CA ILE A 421 -35.35 -8.73 -13.13
C ILE A 421 -34.70 -9.26 -11.84
N GLU A 422 -34.78 -8.50 -10.76
CA GLU A 422 -34.35 -8.94 -9.43
C GLU A 422 -35.28 -8.33 -8.38
N LYS A 423 -36.07 -9.17 -7.72
CA LYS A 423 -36.96 -8.71 -6.66
C LYS A 423 -36.14 -8.40 -5.41
N PHE A 424 -36.07 -7.12 -5.04
CA PHE A 424 -35.50 -6.75 -3.73
C PHE A 424 -36.28 -7.41 -2.60
N ASP A 425 -35.60 -8.24 -1.81
CA ASP A 425 -36.15 -8.94 -0.66
C ASP A 425 -35.02 -9.22 0.34
N LEU A 426 -35.23 -8.79 1.59
CA LEU A 426 -34.22 -8.87 2.64
C LEU A 426 -34.04 -10.34 3.06
N PRO A 427 -32.79 -10.79 3.28
CA PRO A 427 -32.58 -12.15 3.76
C PRO A 427 -33.15 -12.29 5.18
N THR A 428 -33.68 -13.47 5.50
CA THR A 428 -34.23 -13.78 6.83
C THR A 428 -33.54 -14.98 7.45
N GLY A 429 -33.47 -15.03 8.77
CA GLY A 429 -32.96 -16.19 9.51
C GLY A 429 -31.50 -16.54 9.20
N TYR A 430 -31.26 -17.80 8.87
CA TYR A 430 -29.91 -18.32 8.61
C TYR A 430 -29.22 -17.67 7.41
N THR A 431 -29.96 -17.42 6.32
CA THR A 431 -29.44 -16.72 5.14
C THR A 431 -28.93 -15.32 5.47
N ALA A 432 -29.63 -14.61 6.37
CA ALA A 432 -29.20 -13.27 6.81
C ALA A 432 -27.87 -13.33 7.58
N TRP A 433 -27.68 -14.36 8.41
CA TRP A 433 -26.44 -14.56 9.15
C TRP A 433 -25.26 -14.91 8.23
N MET A 434 -25.47 -15.82 7.27
CA MET A 434 -24.45 -16.15 6.27
C MET A 434 -24.09 -14.94 5.42
N LEU A 435 -25.09 -14.15 4.99
CA LEU A 435 -24.86 -12.92 4.25
C LEU A 435 -24.12 -11.88 5.08
N PHE A 436 -24.42 -11.74 6.36
CA PHE A 436 -23.67 -10.85 7.25
C PHE A 436 -22.19 -11.24 7.33
N CYS A 437 -21.89 -12.53 7.54
CA CYS A 437 -20.52 -13.04 7.54
C CYS A 437 -19.81 -12.77 6.20
N SER A 438 -20.50 -13.02 5.08
CA SER A 438 -20.05 -12.72 3.73
C SER A 438 -19.71 -11.23 3.57
N VAL A 439 -20.62 -10.33 3.95
CA VAL A 439 -20.43 -8.87 3.89
C VAL A 439 -19.22 -8.40 4.71
N VAL A 440 -19.00 -8.97 5.90
CA VAL A 440 -17.84 -8.66 6.75
C VAL A 440 -16.54 -9.15 6.12
N MET A 441 -16.51 -10.37 5.57
CA MET A 441 -15.35 -10.91 4.88
C MET A 441 -15.03 -10.11 3.60
N ASN A 442 -16.06 -9.68 2.85
CA ASN A 442 -15.88 -8.80 1.69
C ASN A 442 -15.24 -7.47 2.08
N ALA A 443 -15.76 -6.81 3.12
CA ALA A 443 -15.19 -5.56 3.60
C ALA A 443 -13.74 -5.75 4.07
N THR A 444 -13.46 -6.84 4.78
CA THR A 444 -12.11 -7.17 5.27
C THR A 444 -11.14 -7.42 4.12
N PHE A 445 -11.55 -8.19 3.11
CA PHE A 445 -10.80 -8.40 1.87
C PHE A 445 -10.54 -7.06 1.17
N ALA A 446 -11.58 -6.28 0.89
CA ALA A 446 -11.48 -5.03 0.15
C ALA A 446 -10.58 -4.00 0.85
N GLY A 447 -10.77 -3.76 2.15
CA GLY A 447 -9.92 -2.84 2.90
C GLY A 447 -8.46 -3.26 2.90
N SER A 448 -8.21 -4.56 3.11
CA SER A 448 -6.86 -5.12 3.07
C SER A 448 -6.24 -4.99 1.67
N PHE A 449 -7.01 -5.27 0.61
CA PHE A 449 -6.53 -5.23 -0.77
C PHE A 449 -6.25 -3.78 -1.24
N LEU A 450 -7.10 -2.82 -0.87
CA LEU A 450 -6.88 -1.39 -1.11
C LEU A 450 -5.58 -0.90 -0.46
N VAL A 451 -5.30 -1.35 0.76
CA VAL A 451 -4.04 -1.07 1.46
C VAL A 451 -2.86 -1.71 0.72
N LEU A 452 -2.99 -2.97 0.28
CA LEU A 452 -1.94 -3.67 -0.44
C LEU A 452 -1.55 -2.96 -1.75
N ILE A 453 -2.55 -2.54 -2.55
CA ILE A 453 -2.32 -1.78 -3.79
C ILE A 453 -1.69 -0.42 -3.49
N SER A 454 -2.14 0.27 -2.43
CA SER A 454 -1.56 1.56 -2.03
C SER A 454 -0.09 1.43 -1.67
N LEU A 455 0.27 0.41 -0.90
CA LEU A 455 1.64 0.21 -0.43
C LEU A 455 2.55 -0.33 -1.52
N THR A 456 2.06 -1.21 -2.38
CA THR A 456 2.87 -1.94 -3.37
C THR A 456 2.57 -1.44 -4.79
N SER A 457 2.21 -2.32 -5.71
CA SER A 457 1.67 -2.02 -7.03
C SER A 457 0.40 -2.85 -7.26
N PRO A 458 -0.48 -2.44 -8.19
CA PRO A 458 -1.61 -3.26 -8.63
C PRO A 458 -1.16 -4.66 -9.01
N VAL A 459 -0.13 -4.75 -9.85
CA VAL A 459 0.41 -6.02 -10.32
C VAL A 459 0.88 -6.89 -9.16
N LEU A 460 1.70 -6.37 -8.23
CA LEU A 460 2.19 -7.16 -7.11
C LEU A 460 1.06 -7.63 -6.19
N SER A 461 0.09 -6.76 -5.91
CA SER A 461 -1.05 -7.08 -5.05
C SER A 461 -1.91 -8.20 -5.65
N SER A 462 -2.22 -8.09 -6.94
CA SER A 462 -3.08 -9.02 -7.67
C SER A 462 -2.38 -10.33 -8.00
N VAL A 463 -1.06 -10.29 -8.19
CA VAL A 463 -0.21 -11.48 -8.31
C VAL A 463 -0.21 -12.24 -6.99
N ALA A 464 -0.02 -11.55 -5.87
CA ALA A 464 -0.04 -12.17 -4.55
C ALA A 464 -1.40 -12.81 -4.21
N SER A 465 -2.51 -12.27 -4.74
CA SER A 465 -3.83 -12.90 -4.61
C SER A 465 -4.04 -14.12 -5.51
N LEU A 466 -3.15 -14.44 -6.47
CA LEU A 466 -3.25 -15.68 -7.27
C LEU A 466 -3.15 -16.94 -6.41
N LEU A 467 -2.56 -16.85 -5.21
CA LEU A 467 -2.56 -17.96 -4.24
C LEU A 467 -3.99 -18.37 -3.84
N THR A 468 -4.97 -17.47 -3.95
CA THR A 468 -6.39 -17.79 -3.69
C THR A 468 -6.93 -18.87 -4.61
N ILE A 469 -6.42 -19.01 -5.84
CA ILE A 469 -6.87 -20.06 -6.78
C ILE A 469 -6.71 -21.44 -6.14
N PHE A 470 -5.56 -21.69 -5.53
CA PHE A 470 -5.29 -22.97 -4.87
C PHE A 470 -6.07 -23.12 -3.57
N ILE A 471 -6.15 -22.05 -2.78
CA ILE A 471 -6.84 -22.12 -1.48
C ILE A 471 -8.34 -22.37 -1.71
N VAL A 472 -8.97 -21.69 -2.68
CA VAL A 472 -10.36 -21.93 -3.05
C VAL A 472 -10.53 -23.33 -3.62
N ALA A 473 -9.69 -23.77 -4.57
CA ALA A 473 -9.80 -25.12 -5.14
C ALA A 473 -9.67 -26.23 -4.08
N ILE A 474 -8.76 -26.08 -3.11
CA ILE A 474 -8.62 -27.01 -1.99
C ILE A 474 -9.85 -26.92 -1.07
N THR A 475 -10.36 -25.72 -0.79
CA THR A 475 -11.54 -25.54 0.07
C THR A 475 -12.80 -26.15 -0.58
N ASP A 476 -12.97 -25.95 -1.88
CA ASP A 476 -14.05 -26.52 -2.69
C ASP A 476 -13.97 -28.05 -2.71
N TRP A 477 -12.78 -28.63 -2.92
CA TRP A 477 -12.56 -30.07 -2.81
C TRP A 477 -12.90 -30.60 -1.40
N LEU A 478 -12.42 -29.94 -0.35
CA LEU A 478 -12.69 -30.35 1.03
C LEU A 478 -14.18 -30.28 1.39
N ARG A 479 -14.92 -29.37 0.75
CA ARG A 479 -16.36 -29.17 0.97
C ARG A 479 -17.22 -30.15 0.18
N THR A 480 -16.93 -30.34 -1.10
CA THR A 480 -17.72 -31.17 -2.03
C THR A 480 -17.33 -32.64 -1.98
N GLY A 481 -16.09 -32.96 -1.57
CA GLY A 481 -15.54 -34.31 -1.60
C GLY A 481 -15.06 -34.76 -2.98
N GLU A 482 -15.27 -33.96 -4.03
CA GLU A 482 -14.92 -34.30 -5.41
C GLU A 482 -13.45 -33.98 -5.71
N PRO A 483 -12.62 -34.98 -6.10
CA PRO A 483 -11.20 -34.77 -6.31
C PRO A 483 -10.92 -33.78 -7.45
N LEU A 484 -9.85 -33.00 -7.30
CA LEU A 484 -9.38 -32.09 -8.35
C LEU A 484 -9.07 -32.87 -9.63
N SER A 485 -9.67 -32.44 -10.74
CA SER A 485 -9.43 -33.05 -12.04
C SER A 485 -7.97 -32.92 -12.48
N ALA A 486 -7.51 -33.82 -13.34
CA ALA A 486 -6.15 -33.74 -13.88
C ALA A 486 -5.89 -32.42 -14.62
N ALA A 487 -6.92 -31.88 -15.28
CA ALA A 487 -6.87 -30.56 -15.92
C ALA A 487 -6.71 -29.43 -14.89
N ALA A 488 -7.47 -29.47 -13.78
CA ALA A 488 -7.33 -28.50 -12.70
C ALA A 488 -5.91 -28.53 -12.08
N LEU A 489 -5.33 -29.72 -11.93
CA LEU A 489 -3.95 -29.88 -11.44
C LEU A 489 -2.92 -29.32 -12.43
N ILE A 490 -3.01 -29.67 -13.72
CA ILE A 490 -2.08 -29.19 -14.76
C ILE A 490 -2.17 -27.67 -14.92
N GLY A 491 -3.39 -27.14 -15.06
CA GLY A 491 -3.63 -25.71 -15.16
C GLY A 491 -3.17 -24.97 -13.91
N GLY A 492 -3.41 -25.55 -12.72
CA GLY A 492 -2.88 -25.05 -11.45
C GLY A 492 -1.35 -24.97 -11.43
N VAL A 493 -0.64 -26.02 -11.87
CA VAL A 493 0.84 -26.01 -11.96
C VAL A 493 1.33 -24.93 -12.93
N MET A 494 0.68 -24.76 -14.08
CA MET A 494 1.03 -23.69 -15.02
C MET A 494 0.88 -22.30 -14.40
N ILE A 495 -0.22 -22.08 -13.66
CA ILE A 495 -0.45 -20.83 -12.93
C ILE A 495 0.64 -20.62 -11.86
N MET A 496 1.06 -21.67 -11.13
CA MET A 496 2.17 -21.57 -10.16
C MET A 496 3.49 -21.16 -10.82
N ILE A 497 3.83 -21.75 -11.97
CA ILE A 497 5.05 -21.42 -12.70
C ILE A 497 5.00 -19.96 -13.18
N ALA A 498 3.89 -19.55 -13.79
CA ALA A 498 3.71 -18.17 -14.23
C ALA A 498 3.77 -17.17 -13.07
N PHE A 499 3.16 -17.51 -11.93
CA PHE A 499 3.23 -16.73 -10.70
C PHE A 499 4.67 -16.63 -10.18
N GLY A 500 5.41 -17.73 -10.14
CA GLY A 500 6.81 -17.74 -9.71
C GLY A 500 7.68 -16.85 -10.60
N MET A 501 7.49 -16.93 -11.92
CA MET A 501 8.17 -16.06 -12.89
C MET A 501 7.83 -14.57 -12.68
N LEU A 502 6.55 -14.26 -12.53
CA LEU A 502 6.08 -12.88 -12.37
C LEU A 502 6.48 -12.27 -11.02
N SER A 503 6.42 -13.06 -9.94
CA SER A 503 6.89 -12.66 -8.61
C SER A 503 8.39 -12.43 -8.59
N TRP A 504 9.17 -13.32 -9.21
CA TRP A 504 10.61 -13.15 -9.33
C TRP A 504 10.98 -11.91 -10.15
N SER A 505 10.34 -11.71 -11.31
CA SER A 505 10.54 -10.53 -12.16
C SER A 505 10.22 -9.23 -11.40
N THR A 506 9.10 -9.22 -10.67
CA THR A 506 8.67 -8.07 -9.88
C THR A 506 9.60 -7.80 -8.69
N TRP A 507 10.01 -8.84 -7.97
CA TRP A 507 10.97 -8.71 -6.87
C TRP A 507 12.31 -8.16 -7.38
N ARG A 508 12.81 -8.71 -8.50
CA ARG A 508 14.05 -8.25 -9.13
C ARG A 508 13.95 -6.77 -9.52
N GLU A 509 12.83 -6.36 -10.13
CA GLU A 509 12.59 -4.96 -10.47
C GLU A 509 12.56 -4.05 -9.24
N MET A 510 11.89 -4.46 -8.16
CA MET A 510 11.88 -3.68 -6.92
C MET A 510 13.28 -3.53 -6.35
N THR A 511 14.10 -4.59 -6.36
CA THR A 511 15.49 -4.51 -5.91
C THR A 511 16.37 -3.66 -6.82
N GLU A 512 16.17 -3.71 -8.15
CA GLU A 512 16.86 -2.85 -9.11
C GLU A 512 16.51 -1.37 -8.87
N ALA A 513 15.23 -1.06 -8.69
CA ALA A 513 14.75 0.30 -8.44
C ALA A 513 15.21 0.85 -7.09
N GLU A 514 15.24 0.02 -6.04
CA GLU A 514 15.77 0.39 -4.73
C GLU A 514 17.30 0.63 -4.80
N ALA A 515 18.04 -0.18 -5.54
CA ALA A 515 19.47 0.01 -5.75
C ALA A 515 19.78 1.31 -6.51
N HIS A 516 19.03 1.62 -7.57
CA HIS A 516 19.18 2.89 -8.29
C HIS A 516 18.86 4.11 -7.43
N LYS A 517 17.80 4.06 -6.61
CA LYS A 517 17.45 5.15 -5.68
C LYS A 517 18.52 5.34 -4.60
N ALA A 518 19.14 4.27 -4.11
CA ALA A 518 20.22 4.36 -3.13
C ALA A 518 21.46 5.07 -3.69
N VAL A 519 21.80 4.85 -4.96
CA VAL A 519 22.94 5.49 -5.63
C VAL A 519 22.70 6.99 -5.88
N ASP A 520 21.49 7.37 -6.32
CA ASP A 520 21.12 8.77 -6.59
C ASP A 520 21.15 9.64 -5.30
N LEU A 521 20.77 9.05 -4.17
CA LEU A 521 20.86 9.69 -2.85
C LEU A 521 22.30 9.83 -2.34
N THR A 522 23.22 8.95 -2.74
CA THR A 522 24.64 9.07 -2.36
C THR A 522 25.38 10.10 -3.22
N ASP A 523 25.01 10.25 -4.49
CA ASP A 523 25.64 11.19 -5.42
C ASP A 523 25.25 12.65 -5.11
N SER A 524 23.98 12.88 -4.79
CA SER A 524 23.46 14.19 -4.34
C SER A 524 23.97 14.65 -2.96
N GLY A 525 24.66 13.78 -2.22
CA GLY A 525 25.35 14.13 -0.97
C GLY A 525 26.77 14.66 -1.17
N ASP A 526 27.49 14.18 -2.18
CA ASP A 526 28.92 14.49 -2.40
C ASP A 526 29.13 15.88 -3.04
N ASP A 527 28.14 16.38 -3.81
CA ASP A 527 28.20 17.71 -4.41
C ASP A 527 28.08 18.85 -3.38
N SER A 528 27.52 18.58 -2.20
CA SER A 528 27.33 19.61 -1.15
C SER A 528 28.57 19.87 -0.27
N GLU A 529 29.58 19.00 -0.34
CA GLU A 529 30.87 19.20 0.33
C GLU A 529 31.90 19.88 -0.58
N ARG A 530 31.76 19.81 -1.91
CA ARG A 530 32.70 20.46 -2.85
C ARG A 530 32.48 21.96 -3.04
N GLU A 531 31.28 22.48 -2.79
CA GLU A 531 30.99 23.93 -2.90
C GLU A 531 31.38 24.75 -1.66
N ARG A 532 32.05 24.16 -0.66
CA ARG A 532 32.51 24.87 0.56
C ARG A 532 34.02 25.09 0.64
N GLU A 533 34.78 24.77 -0.41
CA GLU A 533 36.25 24.96 -0.43
C GLU A 533 36.78 25.95 -1.48
N ASP A 534 35.91 26.70 -2.18
CA ASP A 534 36.35 27.77 -3.10
C ASP A 534 36.10 29.19 -2.58
#